data_AF-A0A7K8HI12-F1
#
_entry.id   AF-A0A7K8HI12-F1
#
_cell.length_a   1.000
_cell.length_b   1.000
_cell.length_c   1.000
_cell.angle_alpha   90.00
_cell.angle_beta   90.00
_cell.angle_gamma   90.00
#
_symmetry.space_group_name_H-M   'P 1'
#
loop_
_entity.id
_entity.type
_entity.pdbx_description
1 polymer ?
#
loop_
_entity_poly.entity_id
_entity_poly.type
_entity_poly.pdbx_seq_one_letter_code
_entity_poly.pdbx_strand_id
1 'polypeptide(L)'
;SSGSPLLLPPSQEFLHETLKKPARYFCIGLWVPAARTGWTWVNGSLLERDRSQPDLEERPGLCGTIRGSTIIPDNCDLGSQWICRRKAIKL
;
A
#
# COMPACT_ATOMS: atom_id res chain seq x y z
N SER A 1 -4.94 16.12 14.60
CA SER A 1 -4.17 15.50 13.50
C SER A 1 -3.29 14.40 14.07
N SER A 2 -3.70 13.13 13.98
CA SER A 2 -2.89 12.01 14.47
C SER A 2 -1.82 11.65 13.45
N GLY A 3 -0.60 12.15 13.62
CA GLY A 3 0.56 11.92 12.75
C GLY A 3 1.11 10.49 12.82
N SER A 4 0.32 9.50 12.38
CA SER A 4 0.79 8.12 12.21
C SER A 4 1.12 7.89 10.73
N PRO A 5 2.33 7.44 10.39
CA PRO A 5 2.72 7.22 8.99
C PRO A 5 1.91 6.07 8.37
N LEU A 6 1.67 6.17 7.06
CA LEU A 6 1.04 5.09 6.28
C LEU A 6 1.94 3.83 6.32
N LEU A 7 1.31 2.65 6.21
CA LEU A 7 1.96 1.35 6.35
C LEU A 7 3.05 1.14 5.27
N LEU A 8 4.21 0.62 5.69
CA LEU A 8 5.38 0.33 4.84
C LEU A 8 5.95 -1.05 5.16
N PRO A 9 6.28 -1.84 4.12
CA PRO A 9 5.41 -2.85 3.53
C PRO A 9 4.57 -3.65 4.56
N PRO A 10 3.38 -4.16 4.16
CA PRO A 10 2.56 -4.97 5.04
C PRO A 10 3.32 -6.22 5.50
N SER A 11 3.23 -6.54 6.79
CA SER A 11 3.78 -7.81 7.29
C SER A 11 2.95 -8.98 6.76
N GLN A 12 3.53 -10.18 6.76
CA GLN A 12 2.84 -11.38 6.28
C GLN A 12 1.59 -11.69 7.13
N GLU A 13 1.65 -11.44 8.44
CA GLU A 13 0.51 -11.58 9.35
C GLU A 13 -0.62 -10.63 8.99
N PHE A 14 -0.27 -9.39 8.62
CA PHE A 14 -1.26 -8.41 8.19
C PHE A 14 -1.94 -8.84 6.88
N LEU A 15 -1.17 -9.34 5.91
CA LEU A 15 -1.72 -9.88 4.66
C LEU A 15 -2.63 -11.10 4.91
N HIS A 16 -2.28 -11.95 5.88
CA HIS A 16 -3.14 -13.06 6.30
C HIS A 16 -4.45 -12.58 6.93
N GLU A 17 -4.43 -11.52 7.74
CA GLU A 17 -5.68 -10.96 8.29
C GLU A 17 -6.54 -10.30 7.20
N THR A 18 -5.95 -9.68 6.19
CA THR A 18 -6.71 -9.15 5.05
C THR A 18 -7.32 -10.25 4.17
N LEU A 19 -6.69 -11.43 4.06
CA LEU A 19 -7.28 -12.60 3.40
C LEU A 19 -8.59 -13.07 4.05
N LYS A 20 -8.80 -12.83 5.36
CA LYS A 20 -10.09 -13.11 6.02
C LYS A 20 -11.21 -12.15 5.58
N LYS A 21 -10.88 -11.07 4.85
CA LYS A 21 -11.83 -10.05 4.36
C LYS A 21 -11.57 -9.76 2.87
N PRO A 22 -11.72 -10.75 1.98
CA PRO A 22 -11.25 -10.67 0.58
C PRO A 22 -11.98 -9.63 -0.28
N ALA A 23 -13.18 -9.20 0.13
CA ALA A 23 -13.96 -8.17 -0.56
C ALA A 23 -13.63 -6.74 -0.12
N ARG A 24 -12.75 -6.55 0.88
CA ARG A 24 -12.36 -5.21 1.34
C ARG A 24 -11.07 -4.76 0.67
N TYR A 25 -11.05 -3.46 0.41
CA TYR A 25 -9.96 -2.76 -0.26
C TYR A 25 -9.34 -1.78 0.72
N PHE A 26 -8.02 -1.83 0.84
CA PHE A 26 -7.30 -0.98 1.77
C PHE A 26 -6.18 -0.23 1.07
N CYS A 27 -6.24 1.10 1.05
CA CYS A 27 -5.14 1.92 0.54
C CYS A 27 -3.96 1.86 1.51
N ILE A 28 -2.76 1.70 0.95
CA ILE A 28 -1.49 1.73 1.67
C ILE A 28 -0.65 2.93 1.23
N GLY A 29 0.47 3.16 1.91
CA GLY A 29 1.36 4.30 1.65
C GLY A 29 2.24 4.13 0.41
N LEU A 30 1.68 3.67 -0.71
CA LEU A 30 2.36 3.38 -1.96
C LEU A 30 1.67 4.14 -3.10
N TRP A 31 2.40 4.89 -3.93
CA TRP A 31 1.85 5.60 -5.10
C TRP A 31 2.88 5.74 -6.22
N VAL A 32 2.42 6.14 -7.41
CA VAL A 32 3.27 6.51 -8.55
C VAL A 32 3.38 8.04 -8.63
N PRO A 33 4.56 8.64 -8.37
CA PRO A 33 4.74 10.08 -8.42
C PRO A 33 4.63 10.64 -9.85
N ALA A 34 4.10 11.86 -10.02
CA ALA A 34 4.06 12.50 -11.35
C ALA A 34 5.45 12.79 -11.95
N ALA A 35 6.43 13.09 -11.09
CA ALA A 35 7.77 13.51 -11.51
C ALA A 35 8.82 12.38 -11.49
N ARG A 36 8.44 11.14 -11.19
CA ARG A 36 9.36 10.00 -11.09
C ARG A 36 8.74 8.75 -11.69
N THR A 37 9.59 7.87 -12.20
CA THR A 37 9.18 6.54 -12.63
C THR A 37 9.16 5.58 -11.43
N GLY A 38 8.17 4.70 -11.41
CA GLY A 38 8.10 3.61 -10.44
C GLY A 38 7.30 3.89 -9.17
N TRP A 39 6.83 2.80 -8.57
CA TRP A 39 6.12 2.80 -7.31
C TRP A 39 7.01 3.27 -6.16
N THR A 40 6.50 4.22 -5.39
CA THR A 40 7.21 4.88 -4.29
C THR A 40 6.40 4.81 -3.00
N TRP A 41 7.08 4.50 -1.91
CA TRP A 41 6.54 4.48 -0.56
C TRP A 41 6.52 5.89 0.07
N VAL A 42 5.69 6.13 1.11
CA VAL A 42 5.51 7.47 1.72
C VAL A 42 6.75 8.07 2.37
N ASN A 43 7.74 7.23 2.65
CA ASN A 43 9.06 7.63 3.12
C ASN A 43 10.04 7.98 1.98
N GLY A 44 9.63 7.89 0.71
CA GLY A 44 10.44 8.14 -0.47
C GLY A 44 11.25 6.95 -0.99
N SER A 45 11.20 5.77 -0.33
CA SER A 45 11.87 4.58 -0.85
C SER A 45 11.10 4.00 -2.04
N LEU A 46 11.82 3.53 -3.05
CA LEU A 46 11.22 2.81 -4.18
C LEU A 46 10.73 1.43 -3.71
N LEU A 47 9.66 0.94 -4.34
CA LEU A 47 9.25 -0.45 -4.19
C LEU A 47 10.29 -1.36 -4.84
N GLU A 48 10.92 -2.24 -4.06
CA GLU A 48 11.70 -3.33 -4.61
C GLU A 48 10.75 -4.31 -5.29
N ARG A 49 10.70 -4.26 -6.62
CA ARG A 49 9.84 -5.13 -7.41
C ARG A 49 10.45 -6.54 -7.42
N ASP A 50 9.90 -7.42 -6.60
CA ASP A 50 10.13 -8.86 -6.76
C ASP A 50 9.49 -9.31 -8.09
N ARG A 51 10.14 -10.26 -8.79
CA ARG A 51 9.69 -10.84 -10.07
C ARG A 51 8.31 -11.51 -9.96
N SER A 52 7.78 -11.67 -8.75
CA SER A 52 6.44 -12.19 -8.44
C SER A 52 5.28 -11.21 -8.66
N GLN A 53 5.54 -9.90 -8.89
CA GLN A 53 4.51 -8.90 -9.18
C GLN A 53 4.76 -8.18 -10.53
N PRO A 54 4.67 -8.89 -11.67
CA PRO A 54 5.08 -8.35 -12.96
C PRO A 54 4.18 -7.23 -13.51
N ASP A 55 2.90 -7.16 -13.14
CA ASP A 55 1.88 -6.32 -13.81
C ASP A 55 1.33 -5.15 -12.95
N LEU A 56 2.15 -4.54 -12.12
CA LEU A 56 1.76 -3.29 -11.43
C LEU A 56 1.85 -2.11 -12.41
N GLU A 57 0.70 -1.63 -12.91
CA GLU A 57 0.60 -0.45 -13.77
C GLU A 57 1.31 0.76 -13.13
N GLU A 58 2.16 1.44 -13.90
CA GLU A 58 2.98 2.56 -13.42
C GLU A 58 2.50 3.92 -13.94
N ARG A 59 1.19 4.09 -14.05
CA ARG A 59 0.62 5.38 -14.44
C ARG A 59 0.67 6.37 -13.26
N PRO A 60 1.13 7.62 -13.46
CA PRO A 60 1.07 8.65 -12.43
C PRO A 60 -0.31 8.83 -11.82
N GLY A 61 -0.35 9.05 -10.50
CA GLY A 61 -1.61 9.24 -9.76
C GLY A 61 -2.31 7.94 -9.34
N LEU A 62 -1.71 6.79 -9.61
CA LEU A 62 -2.15 5.51 -9.01
C LEU A 62 -1.63 5.37 -7.58
N CYS A 63 -2.48 4.80 -6.72
CA CYS A 63 -2.19 4.38 -5.37
C CYS A 63 -2.22 2.86 -5.26
N GLY A 64 -1.44 2.31 -4.33
CA GLY A 64 -1.42 0.89 -4.04
C GLY A 64 -2.56 0.54 -3.10
N THR A 65 -3.37 -0.42 -3.51
CA THR A 65 -4.50 -0.95 -2.73
C THR A 65 -4.28 -2.43 -2.46
N ILE A 66 -4.52 -2.87 -1.23
CA ILE A 66 -4.50 -4.28 -0.87
C ILE A 66 -5.88 -4.88 -1.08
N ARG A 67 -5.92 -6.01 -1.81
CA ARG A 67 -7.08 -6.88 -1.93
C ARG A 67 -6.64 -8.32 -1.64
N GLY A 68 -7.13 -8.91 -0.55
CA GLY A 68 -6.62 -10.20 -0.08
C GLY A 68 -5.13 -10.10 0.28
N SER A 69 -4.27 -10.85 -0.41
CA SER A 69 -2.80 -10.85 -0.23
C SER A 69 -2.04 -10.12 -1.33
N THR A 70 -2.73 -9.44 -2.24
CA THR A 70 -2.14 -8.81 -3.43
C THR A 70 -2.25 -7.29 -3.36
N ILE A 71 -1.22 -6.60 -3.85
CA ILE A 71 -1.26 -5.16 -4.11
C ILE A 71 -1.73 -4.97 -5.54
N ILE A 72 -2.75 -4.14 -5.73
CA ILE A 72 -3.29 -3.76 -7.03
C ILE A 72 -3.17 -2.24 -7.22
N PRO A 73 -2.98 -1.76 -8.47
CA PRO A 73 -3.10 -0.35 -8.79
C PRO A 73 -4.55 0.12 -8.66
N ASP A 74 -4.77 1.30 -8.07
CA ASP A 74 -6.10 1.91 -7.99
C ASP A 74 -6.03 3.44 -7.98
N ASN A 75 -7.15 4.12 -8.25
CA ASN A 75 -7.20 5.58 -8.17
C ASN A 75 -7.11 6.05 -6.72
N CYS A 76 -6.21 6.99 -6.43
CA CYS A 76 -6.03 7.54 -5.08
C CYS A 76 -7.29 8.23 -4.51
N ASP A 77 -8.21 8.68 -5.38
CA ASP A 77 -9.42 9.41 -5.01
C ASP A 77 -10.62 8.49 -4.68
N LEU A 78 -10.47 7.17 -4.84
CA LEU A 78 -11.51 6.24 -4.44
C LEU A 78 -11.63 6.23 -2.92
N GLY A 79 -12.87 6.28 -2.41
CA GLY A 79 -13.22 6.31 -0.99
C GLY A 79 -12.91 5.01 -0.22
N SER A 80 -11.82 4.34 -0.57
CA SER A 80 -11.29 3.14 0.07
C SER A 80 -10.83 3.44 1.50
N GLN A 81 -10.92 2.42 2.36
CA GLN A 81 -10.46 2.54 3.74
C GLN A 81 -8.94 2.61 3.78
N TRP A 82 -8.38 3.48 4.61
CA TRP A 82 -6.93 3.64 4.76
C TRP A 82 -6.42 2.83 5.95
N ILE A 83 -5.21 2.28 5.82
CA ILE A 83 -4.54 1.60 6.94
C ILE A 83 -3.28 2.36 7.35
N CYS A 84 -3.30 2.81 8.60
CA CYS A 84 -2.19 3.52 9.22
C CYS A 84 -1.35 2.57 10.08
N ARG A 85 -0.03 2.75 10.11
CA ARG A 85 0.84 2.02 11.04
C ARG A 85 1.14 2.89 12.26
N ARG A 86 1.04 2.30 13.45
CA ARG A 86 1.58 2.88 14.68
C ARG A 86 2.58 1.91 15.29
N LYS A 87 3.68 2.43 15.86
CA LYS A 87 4.59 1.59 16.64
C LYS A 87 3.82 1.01 17.83
N ALA A 88 3.88 -0.31 18.00
CA ALA A 88 3.41 -0.94 19.22
C ALA A 88 4.35 -0.51 20.36
N ILE A 89 3.78 0.04 21.43
CA ILE A 89 4.52 0.27 22.67
C ILE A 89 4.38 -1.04 23.46
N LYS A 90 5.49 -1.73 23.71
CA LYS A 90 5.50 -2.79 24.72
C LYS A 90 5.41 -2.10 26.08
N LEU A 91 4.33 -2.38 26.79
CA LEU A 91 4.22 -2.11 28.23
C LEU A 91 5.00 -3.16 29.00
#